data_AF-A0A7V6H580-F1
#
_entry.id   AF-A0A7V6H580-F1
#
_cell.length_a   1.000
_cell.length_b   1.000
_cell.length_c   1.000
_cell.angle_alpha   90.00
_cell.angle_beta   90.00
_cell.angle_gamma   90.00
#
_symmetry.space_group_name_H-M   'P 1'
#
loop_
_entity.id
_entity.type
_entity.pdbx_description
1 polymer ?
#
loop_
_entity_poly.entity_id
_entity_poly.type
_entity_poly.pdbx_seq_one_letter_code
_entity_poly.pdbx_strand_id
1 'polypeptide(L)' 'MADLDGQKVAKDYAVDIPFANQGSFHVKGANDLDWGMKKHLSNIFNPESGNTVMFAFDHGYFMGSTAGLERLDLL' A
#
# COMPACT_ATOMS: atom_id res chain seq x y z
N MET A 1 -1.97 -37.18 28.62
CA MET A 1 -2.72 -38.46 28.55
C MET A 1 -2.14 -39.25 27.38
N ALA A 2 -1.89 -40.54 27.56
CA ALA A 2 -1.29 -41.43 26.56
C ALA A 2 -2.24 -41.83 25.41
N ASP A 3 -3.32 -41.07 25.20
CA ASP A 3 -4.45 -41.40 24.31
C ASP A 3 -4.53 -40.47 23.07
N LEU A 4 -3.46 -39.70 22.82
CA LEU A 4 -3.36 -38.74 21.71
C LEU A 4 -2.41 -39.19 20.59
N ASP A 5 -1.67 -40.28 20.79
CA ASP A 5 -0.75 -40.82 19.78
C ASP A 5 -1.55 -41.45 18.63
N GLY A 6 -1.66 -40.71 17.53
CA GLY A 6 -2.36 -41.12 16.30
C GLY A 6 -3.63 -40.32 15.97
N GLN A 7 -4.09 -39.43 16.86
CA GLN A 7 -5.21 -38.54 16.54
C GLN A 7 -4.71 -37.25 15.87
N LYS A 8 -5.17 -36.98 14.65
CA LYS A 8 -4.95 -35.69 14.01
C LYS A 8 -5.63 -34.62 14.87
N VAL A 9 -4.83 -33.72 15.45
CA VAL A 9 -5.31 -32.53 16.16
C VAL A 9 -6.34 -31.83 15.27
N ALA A 10 -7.52 -31.53 15.83
CA ALA A 10 -8.56 -30.79 15.14
C ALA A 10 -8.01 -29.43 14.66
N LYS A 11 -8.52 -28.93 13.53
CA LYS A 11 -8.09 -27.62 13.01
C LYS A 11 -8.33 -26.55 14.09
N ASP A 12 -7.29 -25.78 14.39
CA ASP A 12 -7.40 -24.58 15.20
C ASP A 12 -7.93 -23.44 14.33
N TYR A 13 -9.10 -22.91 14.70
CA TYR A 13 -9.77 -21.82 14.00
C TYR A 13 -9.56 -20.46 14.67
N ALA A 14 -8.72 -20.38 15.73
CA ALA A 14 -8.37 -19.14 16.40
C ALA A 14 -9.60 -18.31 16.84
N VAL A 15 -10.63 -18.98 17.40
CA VAL A 15 -11.94 -18.37 17.72
C VAL A 15 -11.87 -17.22 18.74
N ASP A 16 -10.79 -17.15 19.52
CA ASP A 16 -10.53 -16.09 20.51
C ASP A 16 -9.75 -14.90 19.91
N ILE A 17 -9.28 -15.01 18.66
CA ILE A 17 -8.52 -13.96 17.98
C ILE A 17 -9.46 -13.17 17.06
N PRO A 18 -9.63 -11.86 17.28
CA PRO A 18 -10.45 -11.03 16.41
C PRO A 18 -9.83 -10.90 15.01
N PHE A 19 -10.67 -10.73 13.99
CA PHE A 19 -10.22 -10.53 12.61
C PHE A 19 -9.33 -9.28 12.47
N ALA A 20 -8.22 -9.41 11.72
CA ALA A 20 -7.14 -8.42 11.68
C ALA A 20 -7.49 -7.05 11.04
N ASN A 21 -8.59 -6.93 10.29
CA ASN A 21 -8.93 -5.69 9.59
C ASN A 21 -9.65 -4.67 10.49
N GLN A 22 -9.05 -4.33 11.63
CA GLN A 22 -9.58 -3.33 12.57
C GLN A 22 -8.93 -1.94 12.43
N GLY A 23 -7.94 -1.79 11.56
CA GLY A 23 -7.22 -0.53 11.34
C GLY A 23 -7.92 0.41 10.35
N SER A 24 -7.58 1.69 10.42
CA SER A 24 -7.92 2.67 9.39
C SER A 24 -6.90 2.67 8.25
N PHE A 25 -7.32 3.13 7.07
CA PHE A 25 -6.39 3.37 5.98
C PHE A 25 -5.50 4.59 6.29
N HIS A 26 -4.20 4.47 6.07
CA HIS A 26 -3.18 5.45 6.49
C HIS A 26 -3.25 6.78 5.75
N VAL A 27 -3.85 6.84 4.56
CA VAL A 27 -3.99 8.09 3.80
C VAL A 27 -5.18 8.89 4.32
N LYS A 28 -4.88 10.12 4.76
CA LYS A 28 -5.87 11.05 5.33
C LYS A 28 -7.04 11.26 4.37
N GLY A 29 -8.26 11.08 4.87
CA GLY A 29 -9.50 11.30 4.11
C GLY A 29 -9.83 10.21 3.08
N ALA A 30 -9.05 9.14 3.00
CA ALA A 30 -9.22 8.07 2.02
C ALA A 30 -9.75 6.75 2.64
N ASN A 31 -10.28 6.79 3.86
CA ASN A 31 -10.67 5.60 4.59
C ASN A 31 -11.83 4.84 3.95
N ASP A 32 -12.77 5.53 3.31
CA ASP A 32 -13.99 4.94 2.73
C ASP A 32 -13.88 4.71 1.22
N LEU A 33 -12.67 4.81 0.67
CA LEU A 33 -12.42 4.46 -0.73
C LEU A 33 -12.40 2.94 -0.92
N ASP A 34 -12.79 2.51 -2.12
CA ASP A 34 -12.69 1.10 -2.51
C ASP A 34 -11.24 0.62 -2.48
N TRP A 35 -11.05 -0.70 -2.35
CA TRP A 35 -9.74 -1.32 -2.27
C TRP A 35 -8.83 -0.95 -3.45
N GLY A 36 -9.37 -0.85 -4.66
CA GLY A 36 -8.57 -0.48 -5.84
C GLY A 36 -7.93 0.91 -5.72
N MET A 37 -8.68 1.87 -5.17
CA MET A 37 -8.19 3.23 -4.94
C MET A 37 -7.19 3.29 -3.79
N LYS A 38 -7.43 2.55 -2.71
CA LYS A 38 -6.48 2.40 -1.60
C LYS A 38 -5.16 1.83 -2.08
N LYS A 39 -5.19 0.79 -2.92
CA LYS A 39 -4.00 0.21 -3.55
C LYS A 39 -3.22 1.25 -4.36
N HIS A 40 -3.92 2.06 -5.17
CA HIS A 40 -3.26 3.09 -5.98
C HIS A 40 -2.60 4.17 -5.12
N LEU A 41 -3.29 4.65 -4.07
CA LEU A 41 -2.75 5.63 -3.14
C LEU A 41 -1.54 5.11 -2.37
N SER A 42 -1.50 3.84 -2.00
CA SER A 42 -0.35 3.22 -1.33
C SER A 42 0.90 3.08 -2.23
N ASN A 43 0.77 3.22 -3.55
CA ASN A 43 1.93 3.33 -4.43
C ASN A 43 2.52 4.76 -4.46
N ILE A 44 1.73 5.76 -4.05
CA ILE A 44 2.14 7.17 -4.00
C ILE A 44 2.66 7.50 -2.61
N PHE A 45 1.88 7.18 -1.57
CA PHE A 45 2.20 7.48 -0.18
C PHE A 45 2.72 6.25 0.54
N ASN A 46 3.89 6.38 1.18
CA ASN A 46 4.46 5.31 1.98
C ASN A 46 3.54 5.00 3.18
N PRO A 47 3.23 3.73 3.48
CA PRO A 47 2.28 3.37 4.53
C PRO A 47 2.79 3.61 5.96
N GLU A 48 4.11 3.65 6.17
CA GLU A 48 4.72 3.91 7.49
C GLU A 48 4.84 5.40 7.77
N SER A 49 5.32 6.17 6.79
CA SER A 49 5.56 7.61 6.97
C SER A 49 4.37 8.49 6.59
N GLY A 50 3.44 7.97 5.78
CA GLY A 50 2.32 8.73 5.20
C GLY A 50 2.74 9.73 4.12
N ASN A 51 4.02 9.80 3.75
CA ASN A 51 4.58 10.82 2.87
C ASN A 51 5.00 10.26 1.50
N THR A 52 5.32 11.16 0.57
CA THR A 52 5.83 10.84 -0.76
C THR A 52 6.96 11.80 -1.16
N VAL A 53 7.89 11.30 -1.96
CA VAL A 53 8.86 12.12 -2.69
C VAL A 53 8.58 11.91 -4.16
N MET A 54 7.99 12.91 -4.81
CA MET A 54 7.58 12.84 -6.20
C MET A 54 8.51 13.72 -7.04
N PHE A 55 9.16 13.11 -8.03
CA PHE A 55 9.98 13.81 -9.00
C PHE A 55 9.12 14.28 -10.17
N ALA A 56 8.82 15.58 -10.23
CA ALA A 56 7.99 16.19 -11.26
C ALA A 56 8.83 16.80 -12.39
N PHE A 57 8.48 16.49 -13.64
CA PHE A 57 9.16 16.97 -14.85
C PHE A 57 8.18 17.34 -15.97
N ASP A 58 6.99 17.80 -15.60
CA ASP A 58 5.88 18.15 -16.51
C ASP A 58 5.91 19.60 -17.03
N HIS A 59 6.93 20.39 -16.66
CA HIS A 59 7.11 21.80 -17.07
C HIS A 59 6.96 22.03 -18.58
N GLY A 60 7.32 21.04 -19.39
CA GLY A 60 7.24 21.12 -20.84
C GLY A 60 5.82 21.23 -21.41
N TYR A 61 4.76 20.99 -20.61
CA TYR A 61 3.38 21.08 -21.11
C TYR A 61 3.04 22.46 -21.68
N PHE A 62 3.69 23.53 -21.20
CA PHE A 62 3.50 24.91 -21.69
C PHE A 62 4.81 25.65 -21.99
N MET A 63 5.95 25.22 -21.44
CA MET A 63 7.25 25.86 -21.67
C MET A 63 8.07 25.24 -22.82
N GLY A 64 7.66 24.07 -23.34
CA GLY A 64 8.47 23.31 -24.29
C GLY A 64 9.71 22.69 -23.63
N SER A 65 10.86 22.73 -24.30
CA SER A 65 12.11 22.14 -23.80
C SER A 65 12.79 23.04 -22.74
N THR A 66 12.25 23.06 -21.53
CA THR A 66 12.84 23.77 -20.37
C THR A 66 14.23 23.23 -20.04
N ALA A 67 15.10 24.11 -19.52
CA ALA A 67 16.44 23.76 -19.08
C ALA A 67 16.45 22.54 -18.15
N GLY A 68 17.28 21.55 -18.47
CA GLY A 68 17.39 20.27 -17.74
C GLY A 68 16.35 19.20 -18.12
N LEU A 69 15.35 19.53 -18.94
CA LEU A 69 14.33 18.61 -19.45
C LEU A 69 14.36 18.50 -20.98
N GLU A 70 15.47 18.85 -21.61
CA GLU A 70 15.62 18.83 -23.07
C GLU A 70 15.62 17.42 -23.63
N ARG A 71 16.15 16.44 -22.86
CA ARG A 71 16.33 15.05 -23.27
C ARG A 71 16.07 14.08 -22.11
N LEU A 72 14.78 13.79 -21.87
CA LEU A 72 14.34 12.81 -20.86
C LEU A 72 14.64 11.35 -21.23
N ASP A 73 14.95 11.09 -22.50
CA ASP A 73 15.14 9.76 -23.08
C ASP A 73 16.57 9.22 -22.94
N LEU A 74 17.53 10.07 -22.58
CA LEU A 74 18.93 9.69 -22.45
C LEU A 74 19.19 9.01 -21.09
N LEU A 75 19.93 7.89 -21.12
CA LEU A 75 20.39 7.12 -19.96
C LEU A 75 21.77 7.59 -19.48
#